data_AF-A0A644Z4P7-F1
#
_entry.id   AF-A0A644Z4P7-F1
#
_cell.length_a   1.000
_cell.length_b   1.000
_cell.length_c   1.000
_cell.angle_alpha   90.00
_cell.angle_beta   90.00
_cell.angle_gamma   90.00
#
_symmetry.space_group_name_H-M   'P 1'
#
loop_
_entity.id
_entity.type
_entity.pdbx_description
1 polymer ?
#
loop_
_entity_poly.entity_id
_entity_poly.type
_entity_poly.pdbx_seq_one_letter_code
_entity_poly.pdbx_strand_id
1 'polypeptide(L)'
;MMISIICFTLHFVLYFSGIINDPIQMIRIKETSVLIRSTLGFNHPNSPFRFFLPIVLLLYLLVSEKKFRWIVMPILLLESIYIYQGTDSRTAFYLLLLLFVIIFLGVDKIFMYKLPLFISKYMFWLIAGISIIMAIMWGDRNNAINIVLTDRLYMWRLCFENGIKLFGGSNLPQGIYIDNSSIFLLVQCGLIPFLIVGCLYSKFIKFLMDKRDYKMCVVVLIFLVMSFAENIIFRYSTNFIIILVFKYAFEYEWSKASEIILKSRYWKIAR
;
A
#
# COMPACT_ATOMS: atom_id res chain seq x y z
N MET A 1 4.09 -8.31 -15.05
CA MET A 1 3.66 -9.51 -14.28
C MET A 1 4.59 -10.70 -14.52
N MET A 2 4.64 -11.30 -15.72
CA MET A 2 5.47 -12.49 -15.97
C MET A 2 6.94 -12.28 -15.57
N ILE A 3 7.52 -11.13 -15.94
CA ILE A 3 8.88 -10.77 -15.54
C ILE A 3 9.00 -10.73 -14.01
N SER A 4 8.05 -10.13 -13.30
CA SER A 4 8.07 -10.06 -11.83
C SER A 4 8.01 -11.45 -11.18
N ILE A 5 7.20 -12.37 -11.72
CA ILE A 5 7.13 -13.76 -11.25
C ILE A 5 8.47 -14.46 -11.52
N ILE A 6 8.99 -14.37 -12.75
CA ILE A 6 10.26 -15.00 -13.13
C ILE A 6 11.40 -14.48 -12.26
N CYS A 7 11.51 -13.16 -12.07
CA CYS A 7 12.54 -12.56 -11.22
C CYS A 7 12.38 -12.97 -9.75
N PHE A 8 11.16 -13.01 -9.23
CA PHE A 8 10.90 -13.42 -7.85
C PHE A 8 11.25 -14.90 -7.62
N THR A 9 10.83 -15.78 -8.52
CA THR A 9 11.18 -17.21 -8.49
C THR A 9 12.69 -17.41 -8.65
N LEU A 10 13.31 -16.73 -9.62
CA LEU A 10 14.76 -16.80 -9.84
C LEU A 10 15.54 -16.33 -8.61
N HIS A 11 15.08 -15.26 -7.94
CA HIS A 11 15.69 -14.78 -6.69
C HIS A 11 15.72 -15.89 -5.62
N PHE A 12 14.60 -16.60 -5.42
CA PHE A 12 14.56 -17.72 -4.49
C PHE A 12 15.44 -18.89 -4.92
N VAL A 13 15.47 -19.23 -6.21
CA VAL A 13 16.38 -20.27 -6.74
C VAL A 13 17.83 -19.91 -6.44
N LEU A 14 18.23 -18.66 -6.72
CA LEU A 14 19.57 -18.17 -6.46
C LEU A 14 19.89 -18.16 -4.95
N TYR A 15 18.94 -17.78 -4.11
CA TYR A 15 19.07 -17.83 -2.65
C TYR A 15 19.29 -19.26 -2.14
N PHE A 16 18.44 -20.22 -2.55
CA PHE A 16 18.58 -21.62 -2.12
C PHE A 16 19.80 -22.33 -2.71
N SER A 17 20.29 -21.89 -3.86
CA SER A 17 21.55 -22.38 -4.42
C SER A 17 22.79 -21.86 -3.69
N GLY A 18 22.63 -20.95 -2.73
CA GLY A 18 23.73 -20.33 -1.98
C GLY A 18 24.46 -19.23 -2.75
N ILE A 19 23.98 -18.84 -3.94
CA ILE A 19 24.54 -17.74 -4.74
C ILE A 19 24.21 -16.39 -4.08
N ILE A 20 22.98 -16.24 -3.59
CA ILE A 20 22.56 -15.07 -2.81
C ILE A 20 22.50 -15.46 -1.34
N ASN A 21 23.23 -14.73 -0.50
CA ASN A 21 23.19 -14.88 0.94
C ASN A 21 22.37 -13.75 1.57
N ASP A 22 21.95 -13.93 2.83
CA ASP A 22 21.35 -12.84 3.59
C ASP A 22 22.39 -11.73 3.80
N PRO A 23 22.23 -10.53 3.21
CA PRO A 23 23.22 -9.47 3.34
C PRO A 23 23.31 -8.95 4.78
N ILE A 24 22.20 -9.00 5.53
CA ILE A 24 22.10 -8.52 6.91
C ILE A 24 21.08 -9.40 7.66
N GLN A 25 21.51 -10.05 8.75
CA GLN A 25 20.57 -10.62 9.72
C GLN A 25 20.06 -9.51 10.63
N MET A 26 18.76 -9.19 10.53
CA MET A 26 18.17 -8.15 11.39
C MET A 26 17.64 -8.77 12.68
N ILE A 27 18.05 -8.19 13.79
CA ILE A 27 17.61 -8.60 15.11
C ILE A 27 16.33 -7.85 15.49
N ARG A 28 15.27 -8.59 15.85
CA ARG A 28 14.11 -8.05 16.55
C ARG A 28 14.18 -8.47 18.01
N ILE A 29 14.35 -7.49 18.89
CA ILE A 29 14.30 -7.70 20.34
C ILE A 29 12.82 -7.71 20.74
N LYS A 30 12.35 -8.84 21.25
CA LYS A 30 11.10 -8.94 22.01
C LYS A 30 11.45 -8.88 23.50
N GLU A 31 10.47 -8.53 24.34
CA GLU A 31 10.62 -8.43 25.81
C GLU A 31 11.30 -9.64 26.45
N THR A 32 11.19 -10.83 25.85
CA THR A 32 11.74 -12.09 26.37
C THR A 32 12.60 -12.88 25.39
N SER A 33 12.81 -12.41 24.15
CA SER A 33 13.57 -13.17 23.14
C SER A 33 14.19 -12.30 22.05
N VAL A 34 15.36 -12.70 21.58
CA VAL A 34 16.03 -12.13 20.42
C VAL A 34 15.65 -12.98 19.20
N LEU A 35 14.88 -12.41 18.28
CA LEU A 35 14.47 -13.10 17.06
C LEU A 35 15.34 -12.62 15.90
N ILE A 36 16.11 -13.55 15.33
CA ILE A 36 16.90 -13.32 14.12
C ILE A 36 15.97 -13.45 12.92
N ARG A 37 15.85 -12.39 12.13
CA ARG A 37 15.00 -12.34 10.93
C ARG A 37 15.86 -12.57 9.70
N SER A 38 15.52 -13.59 8.93
CA SER A 38 16.10 -13.77 7.60
C SER A 38 15.54 -12.72 6.65
N THR A 39 16.39 -12.27 5.75
CA THR A 39 15.97 -11.38 4.66
C THR A 39 15.62 -12.14 3.39
N LEU A 40 15.82 -13.46 3.36
CA LEU A 40 15.67 -14.32 2.18
C LEU A 40 16.46 -13.78 0.97
N GLY A 41 17.67 -13.26 1.23
CA GLY A 41 18.54 -12.66 0.23
C GLY A 41 18.15 -11.24 -0.21
N PHE A 42 17.15 -10.61 0.41
CA PHE A 42 16.79 -9.21 0.14
C PHE A 42 17.52 -8.23 1.09
N ASN A 43 17.39 -6.93 0.84
CA ASN A 43 18.00 -5.90 1.72
C ASN A 43 17.24 -5.68 3.04
N HIS A 44 16.02 -6.20 3.18
CA HIS A 44 15.18 -5.98 4.36
C HIS A 44 14.18 -7.13 4.52
N PRO A 45 13.85 -7.58 5.75
CA PRO A 45 12.98 -8.73 5.97
C PRO A 45 11.54 -8.53 5.47
N ASN A 46 11.06 -7.28 5.38
CA ASN A 46 9.75 -7.01 4.76
C ASN A 46 9.76 -7.07 3.22
N SER A 47 10.94 -6.97 2.58
CA SER A 47 11.05 -6.88 1.12
C SER A 47 10.46 -8.07 0.36
N PRO A 48 10.65 -9.34 0.79
CA PRO A 48 9.98 -10.48 0.16
C PRO A 48 8.48 -10.24 -0.04
N PHE A 49 7.78 -9.83 1.02
CA PHE A 49 6.35 -9.54 0.93
C PHE A 49 6.01 -8.28 0.13
N ARG A 50 6.88 -7.26 0.10
CA ARG A 50 6.67 -6.06 -0.74
C ARG A 50 6.64 -6.40 -2.23
N PHE A 51 7.42 -7.39 -2.66
CA PHE A 51 7.41 -7.88 -4.04
C PHE A 51 6.36 -8.96 -4.29
N PHE A 52 6.08 -9.79 -3.28
CA PHE A 52 5.08 -10.85 -3.38
C PHE A 52 3.65 -10.32 -3.49
N LEU A 53 3.28 -9.34 -2.67
CA LEU A 53 1.90 -8.83 -2.64
C LEU A 53 1.41 -8.32 -4.01
N PRO A 54 2.18 -7.49 -4.76
CA PRO A 54 1.78 -7.07 -6.11
C PRO A 54 1.60 -8.24 -7.09
N ILE A 55 2.41 -9.31 -6.97
CA ILE A 55 2.26 -10.52 -7.78
C ILE A 55 0.92 -11.20 -7.46
N VAL A 56 0.61 -11.40 -6.18
CA VAL A 56 -0.66 -11.98 -5.72
C VAL A 56 -1.85 -11.17 -6.25
N LEU A 57 -1.80 -9.84 -6.11
CA LEU A 57 -2.86 -8.94 -6.54
C LEU A 57 -3.05 -8.93 -8.07
N LEU A 58 -1.97 -9.01 -8.85
CA LEU A 58 -2.06 -9.13 -10.31
C LEU A 58 -2.64 -10.48 -10.75
N LEU A 59 -2.24 -11.57 -10.10
CA LEU A 59 -2.82 -12.89 -10.36
C LEU A 59 -4.31 -12.92 -10.03
N TYR A 60 -4.74 -12.25 -8.96
CA TYR A 60 -6.16 -12.10 -8.60
C TYR A 60 -6.97 -11.39 -9.69
N LEU A 61 -6.40 -10.36 -10.31
CA LEU A 61 -7.07 -9.62 -11.39
C LEU A 61 -7.14 -10.40 -12.71
N LEU A 62 -6.11 -11.20 -13.02
CA LEU A 62 -5.93 -11.79 -14.35
C LEU A 62 -6.41 -13.25 -14.46
N VAL A 63 -6.43 -13.99 -13.35
CA VAL A 63 -6.88 -15.38 -13.33
C VAL A 63 -8.39 -15.42 -13.08
N SER A 64 -9.09 -16.36 -13.74
CA SER A 64 -10.52 -16.55 -13.48
C SER A 64 -10.80 -16.90 -12.02
N GLU A 65 -11.90 -16.41 -11.45
CA GLU A 65 -12.20 -16.55 -10.00
C GLU A 65 -12.12 -17.99 -9.52
N LYS A 66 -12.69 -18.92 -10.29
CA LYS A 66 -12.67 -20.35 -9.95
C LYS A 66 -11.24 -20.91 -9.90
N LYS A 67 -10.40 -20.59 -10.89
CA LYS A 67 -9.00 -21.05 -10.91
C LYS A 67 -8.19 -20.37 -9.81
N PHE A 68 -8.41 -19.07 -9.59
CA PHE A 68 -7.71 -18.34 -8.55
C PHE A 68 -8.03 -18.93 -7.17
N ARG A 69 -9.32 -19.09 -6.84
CA ARG A 69 -9.76 -19.60 -5.53
C ARG A 69 -9.28 -21.02 -5.22
N TRP A 70 -9.32 -21.92 -6.20
CA TRP A 70 -9.10 -23.35 -5.95
C TRP A 70 -7.70 -23.86 -6.31
N ILE A 71 -6.94 -23.14 -7.14
CA ILE A 71 -5.61 -23.57 -7.59
C ILE A 71 -4.54 -22.58 -7.15
N VAL A 72 -4.69 -21.31 -7.51
CA VAL A 72 -3.64 -20.30 -7.29
C VAL A 72 -3.54 -19.91 -5.81
N MET A 73 -4.67 -19.65 -5.15
CA MET A 73 -4.71 -19.18 -3.77
C MET A 73 -4.08 -20.17 -2.77
N PRO A 74 -4.34 -21.50 -2.83
CA PRO A 74 -3.62 -22.45 -1.96
C PRO A 74 -2.10 -22.42 -2.14
N ILE A 75 -1.60 -22.31 -3.37
CA ILE A 75 -0.15 -22.22 -3.66
C ILE A 75 0.43 -20.94 -3.05
N LEU A 76 -0.21 -19.80 -3.32
CA LEU A 76 0.23 -18.51 -2.78
C LEU A 76 0.15 -18.45 -1.25
N LEU A 77 -0.81 -19.16 -0.63
CA LEU A 77 -0.91 -19.27 0.83
C LEU A 77 0.27 -20.04 1.40
N LEU A 78 0.65 -21.18 0.81
CA LEU A 78 1.83 -21.95 1.22
C LEU A 78 3.10 -21.13 1.09
N GLU A 79 3.29 -20.42 -0.04
CA GLU A 79 4.41 -19.49 -0.23
C GLU A 79 4.41 -18.38 0.82
N SER A 80 3.23 -17.81 1.14
CA SER A 80 3.12 -16.76 2.15
C SER A 80 3.49 -17.25 3.56
N ILE A 81 3.13 -18.49 3.92
CA ILE A 81 3.50 -19.11 5.20
C ILE A 81 5.01 -19.30 5.26
N TYR A 82 5.61 -19.81 4.18
CA TYR A 82 7.06 -19.98 4.08
C TYR A 82 7.81 -18.65 4.25
N ILE A 83 7.42 -17.61 3.51
CA ILE A 83 8.04 -16.29 3.63
C ILE A 83 7.85 -15.73 5.05
N TYR A 84 6.68 -15.91 5.66
CA TYR A 84 6.41 -15.44 7.02
C TYR A 84 7.31 -16.12 8.06
N GLN A 85 7.50 -17.44 7.97
CA GLN A 85 8.38 -18.19 8.87
C GLN A 85 9.84 -17.70 8.81
N GLY A 86 10.34 -17.35 7.62
CA GLY A 86 11.69 -16.81 7.48
C GLY A 86 11.84 -15.34 7.94
N THR A 87 10.84 -14.50 7.69
CA THR A 87 10.97 -13.04 7.80
C THR A 87 10.33 -12.40 9.04
N ASP A 88 9.40 -13.08 9.74
CA ASP A 88 8.50 -12.51 10.78
C ASP A 88 7.87 -11.17 10.34
N SER A 89 7.52 -11.04 9.06
CA SER A 89 6.89 -9.86 8.48
C SER A 89 5.36 -9.90 8.59
N ARG A 90 4.86 -9.54 9.77
CA ARG A 90 3.44 -9.66 10.17
C ARG A 90 2.48 -8.85 9.30
N THR A 91 2.78 -7.58 9.02
CA THR A 91 1.82 -6.67 8.39
C THR A 91 1.37 -7.15 7.02
N ALA A 92 2.31 -7.49 6.14
CA ALA A 92 1.97 -7.93 4.79
C ALA A 92 1.39 -9.35 4.77
N PHE A 93 1.83 -10.24 5.67
CA PHE A 93 1.25 -11.57 5.82
C PHE A 93 -0.23 -11.50 6.25
N TYR A 94 -0.56 -10.71 7.28
CA TYR A 94 -1.94 -10.55 7.73
C TYR A 94 -2.83 -9.85 6.69
N LEU A 95 -2.27 -8.91 5.91
CA LEU A 95 -3.00 -8.32 4.79
C LEU A 95 -3.31 -9.32 3.68
N LEU A 96 -2.37 -10.21 3.37
CA LEU A 96 -2.59 -11.31 2.42
C LEU A 96 -3.64 -12.29 2.94
N LEU A 97 -3.58 -12.65 4.22
CA LEU A 97 -4.58 -13.52 4.84
C LEU A 97 -5.98 -12.89 4.76
N LEU A 98 -6.10 -11.60 5.09
CA LEU A 98 -7.36 -10.86 4.96
C LEU A 98 -7.87 -10.87 3.51
N LEU A 99 -6.99 -10.64 2.53
CA LEU A 99 -7.33 -10.73 1.11
C LEU A 99 -7.86 -12.11 0.74
N PHE A 100 -7.19 -13.19 1.16
CA PHE A 100 -7.64 -14.55 0.88
C PHE A 100 -8.99 -14.86 1.53
N VAL A 101 -9.24 -14.38 2.75
CA VAL A 101 -10.55 -14.50 3.40
C VAL A 101 -11.63 -13.78 2.58
N ILE A 102 -11.38 -12.54 2.13
CA ILE A 102 -12.31 -11.77 1.30
C ILE A 102 -12.65 -12.54 0.01
N ILE A 103 -11.63 -13.07 -0.67
CA ILE A 103 -11.77 -13.78 -1.96
C ILE A 103 -12.49 -15.13 -1.76
N PHE A 104 -12.13 -15.87 -0.71
CA PHE A 104 -12.71 -17.18 -0.43
C PHE A 104 -14.19 -17.07 -0.09
N LEU A 105 -14.55 -16.12 0.78
CA LEU A 105 -15.92 -15.85 1.18
C LEU A 105 -16.73 -15.10 0.10
N GLY A 106 -16.09 -14.58 -0.95
CA GLY A 106 -16.76 -13.77 -1.98
C GLY A 106 -17.32 -12.45 -1.45
N VAL A 107 -16.65 -11.89 -0.43
CA VAL A 107 -17.05 -10.64 0.25
C VAL A 107 -16.74 -9.42 -0.61
N ASP A 108 -16.01 -9.57 -1.72
CA ASP A 108 -15.87 -8.54 -2.75
C ASP A 108 -17.23 -8.05 -3.28
N LYS A 109 -18.29 -8.86 -3.20
CA LYS A 109 -19.66 -8.46 -3.54
C LYS A 109 -20.28 -7.46 -2.54
N ILE A 110 -19.69 -7.27 -1.34
CA ILE A 110 -20.19 -6.30 -0.35
C ILE A 110 -20.15 -4.86 -0.88
N PHE A 111 -19.28 -4.58 -1.86
CA PHE A 111 -19.21 -3.28 -2.51
C PHE A 111 -20.43 -2.96 -3.40
N MET A 112 -21.36 -3.90 -3.58
CA MET A 112 -22.68 -3.63 -4.18
C MET A 112 -23.58 -2.79 -3.25
N TYR A 113 -23.30 -2.75 -1.95
CA TYR A 113 -24.09 -2.00 -0.97
C TYR A 113 -23.59 -0.56 -0.80
N LYS A 114 -24.51 0.38 -0.53
CA LYS A 114 -24.23 1.82 -0.44
C LYS A 114 -23.23 2.22 0.67
N LEU A 115 -23.26 1.54 1.82
CA LEU A 115 -22.43 1.89 2.98
C LEU A 115 -20.94 1.54 2.78
N PRO A 116 -20.57 0.30 2.42
CA PRO A 116 -19.19 -0.04 2.02
C PRO A 116 -18.67 0.84 0.89
N LEU A 117 -19.55 1.22 -0.03
CA LEU A 117 -19.25 2.14 -1.13
C LEU A 117 -18.90 3.54 -0.64
N PHE A 118 -19.68 4.07 0.28
CA PHE A 118 -19.39 5.37 0.88
C PHE A 118 -18.06 5.36 1.64
N ILE A 119 -17.80 4.35 2.49
CA ILE A 119 -16.58 4.26 3.30
C ILE A 119 -15.33 4.14 2.40
N SER A 120 -15.38 3.26 1.40
CA SER A 120 -14.23 2.96 0.52
C SER A 120 -13.72 4.19 -0.23
N LYS A 121 -14.63 5.07 -0.67
CA LYS A 121 -14.29 6.33 -1.33
C LYS A 121 -13.39 7.23 -0.47
N TYR A 122 -13.55 7.18 0.86
CA TYR A 122 -12.79 7.99 1.79
C TYR A 122 -11.62 7.24 2.44
N MET A 123 -11.29 6.04 1.97
CA MET A 123 -10.30 5.17 2.63
C MET A 123 -8.92 5.81 2.78
N PHE A 124 -8.44 6.57 1.78
CA PHE A 124 -7.17 7.30 1.91
C PHE A 124 -7.20 8.26 3.10
N TRP A 125 -8.28 9.04 3.22
CA TRP A 125 -8.44 10.03 4.30
C TRP A 125 -8.61 9.37 5.65
N LEU A 126 -9.34 8.25 5.71
CA LEU A 126 -9.48 7.46 6.94
C LEU A 126 -8.12 6.96 7.42
N ILE A 127 -7.31 6.36 6.54
CA ILE A 127 -5.98 5.86 6.88
C ILE A 127 -5.04 7.01 7.28
N ALA A 128 -5.06 8.11 6.53
CA ALA A 128 -4.25 9.29 6.86
C ALA A 128 -4.65 9.88 8.22
N GLY A 129 -5.95 10.05 8.47
CA GLY A 129 -6.48 10.54 9.74
C GLY A 129 -6.11 9.63 10.91
N ILE A 130 -6.31 8.32 10.77
CA ILE A 130 -5.90 7.32 11.77
C ILE A 130 -4.39 7.42 12.04
N SER A 131 -3.57 7.51 10.98
CA SER A 131 -2.11 7.60 11.12
C SER A 131 -1.68 8.85 11.91
N ILE A 132 -2.27 10.00 11.62
CA ILE A 132 -1.99 11.27 12.28
C ILE A 132 -2.46 11.24 13.73
N ILE A 133 -3.71 10.83 13.98
CA ILE A 133 -4.29 10.71 15.33
C ILE A 133 -3.44 9.78 16.18
N MET A 134 -3.03 8.64 15.63
CA MET A 134 -2.21 7.68 16.36
C MET A 134 -0.82 8.20 16.69
N ALA A 135 -0.18 8.91 15.77
CA ALA A 135 1.11 9.55 16.02
C ALA A 135 1.00 10.60 17.15
N ILE A 136 -0.06 11.41 17.17
CA ILE A 136 -0.25 12.45 18.18
C ILE A 136 -0.62 11.87 19.54
N MET A 137 -1.59 10.94 19.59
CA MET A 137 -2.13 10.41 20.85
C MET A 137 -1.24 9.36 21.50
N TRP A 138 -0.53 8.55 20.71
CA TRP A 138 0.20 7.38 21.18
C TRP A 138 1.65 7.32 20.71
N GLY A 139 2.17 8.39 20.11
CA GLY A 139 3.58 8.48 19.69
C GLY A 139 4.58 8.72 20.82
N ASP A 140 4.23 8.46 22.09
CA ASP A 140 5.22 8.45 23.17
C ASP A 140 6.00 7.13 23.16
N ARG A 141 7.32 7.20 23.38
CA ARG A 141 8.21 6.04 23.30
C ARG A 141 7.79 4.89 24.23
N ASN A 142 7.34 5.23 25.45
CA ASN A 142 6.92 4.27 26.47
C ASN A 142 5.45 3.83 26.33
N ASN A 143 4.74 4.28 25.30
CA ASN A 143 3.34 3.90 25.12
C ASN A 143 3.24 2.44 24.64
N ALA A 144 2.35 1.66 25.26
CA ALA A 144 2.13 0.26 24.90
C ALA A 144 1.77 0.06 23.41
N ILE A 145 0.97 0.97 22.83
CA ILE A 145 0.58 0.90 21.41
C ILE A 145 1.79 1.17 20.51
N ASN A 146 2.66 2.11 20.88
CA ASN A 146 3.89 2.39 20.15
C ASN A 146 4.87 1.19 20.20
N ILE A 147 5.00 0.54 21.36
CA ILE A 147 5.83 -0.67 21.53
C ILE A 147 5.31 -1.79 20.61
N VAL A 148 4.00 -2.03 20.57
CA VAL A 148 3.36 -3.00 19.66
C VAL A 148 3.67 -2.70 18.20
N LEU A 149 3.70 -1.41 17.83
CA LEU A 149 4.03 -0.95 16.48
C LEU A 149 5.52 -0.73 16.26
N THR A 150 6.39 -1.25 17.13
CA THR A 150 7.85 -1.22 16.98
C THR A 150 8.36 0.22 16.76
N ASP A 151 7.97 1.13 17.64
CA ASP A 151 8.37 2.55 17.65
C ASP A 151 7.92 3.39 16.43
N ARG A 152 7.08 2.84 15.55
CA ARG A 152 6.60 3.57 14.36
C ARG A 152 5.84 4.84 14.73
N LEU A 153 5.00 4.81 15.77
CA LEU A 153 4.19 5.99 16.15
C LEU A 153 5.06 7.10 16.69
N TYR A 154 6.08 6.76 17.47
CA TYR A 154 7.09 7.70 17.94
C TYR A 154 7.82 8.34 16.76
N MET A 155 8.30 7.56 15.79
CA MET A 155 8.95 8.09 14.58
C MET A 155 8.01 9.00 13.77
N TRP A 156 6.74 8.62 13.64
CA TRP A 156 5.73 9.42 12.97
C TRP A 156 5.47 10.74 13.67
N ARG A 157 5.47 10.76 15.00
CA ARG A 157 5.31 11.98 15.80
C ARG A 157 6.47 12.95 15.59
N LEU A 158 7.71 12.45 15.64
CA LEU A 158 8.91 13.26 15.41
C LEU A 158 8.89 13.96 14.04
N CYS A 159 8.25 13.35 13.03
CA CYS A 159 8.12 13.95 11.70
C CYS A 159 7.32 15.27 11.70
N PHE A 160 6.47 15.50 12.69
CA PHE A 160 5.65 16.72 12.78
C PHE A 160 6.34 17.87 13.53
N GLU A 161 7.48 17.66 14.18
CA GLU A 161 8.17 18.69 14.98
C GLU A 161 8.61 19.89 14.15
N ASN A 162 9.00 19.65 12.89
CA ASN A 162 9.43 20.68 11.96
C ASN A 162 8.27 21.36 11.20
N GLY A 163 7.02 21.05 11.59
CA GLY A 163 5.81 21.56 10.95
C GLY A 163 5.52 20.98 9.57
N ILE A 164 4.36 21.35 9.02
CA ILE A 164 3.89 20.92 7.70
C ILE A 164 4.01 22.09 6.73
N LYS A 165 4.76 21.90 5.64
CA LYS A 165 4.88 22.87 4.55
C LYS A 165 3.78 22.67 3.51
N LEU A 166 3.48 23.72 2.73
CA LEU A 166 2.56 23.62 1.60
C LEU A 166 3.13 22.73 0.47
N PHE A 167 4.41 22.92 0.16
CA PHE A 167 5.18 22.15 -0.81
C PHE A 167 6.57 21.85 -0.25
N GLY A 168 7.09 20.68 -0.61
CA GLY A 168 8.41 20.22 -0.20
C GLY A 168 8.46 19.74 1.25
N GLY A 169 9.54 19.05 1.59
CA GLY A 169 9.68 18.38 2.88
C GLY A 169 10.29 19.23 3.98
N SER A 170 10.02 18.87 5.22
CA SER A 170 10.91 19.21 6.34
C SER A 170 12.12 18.28 6.34
N ASN A 171 13.28 18.79 6.77
CA ASN A 171 14.46 17.93 6.97
C ASN A 171 14.12 16.96 8.09
N LEU A 172 14.21 15.66 7.83
CA LEU A 172 14.06 14.66 8.88
C LEU A 172 15.34 14.60 9.71
N PRO A 173 15.22 14.47 11.03
CA PRO A 173 16.35 14.08 11.87
C PRO A 173 17.02 12.82 11.31
N GLN A 174 18.35 12.77 11.41
CA GLN A 174 19.14 11.67 10.89
C GLN A 174 18.74 10.35 11.56
N GLY A 175 18.52 9.30 10.76
CA GLY A 175 18.12 7.97 11.26
C GLY A 175 16.62 7.77 11.45
N ILE A 176 15.78 8.77 11.13
CA ILE A 176 14.31 8.59 11.11
C ILE A 176 13.85 8.05 9.76
N TYR A 177 13.07 6.96 9.81
CA TYR A 177 12.45 6.35 8.64
C TYR A 177 10.93 6.50 8.71
N ILE A 178 10.31 6.97 7.62
CA ILE A 178 8.85 7.09 7.53
C ILE A 178 8.26 5.87 6.82
N ASP A 179 7.88 4.88 7.61
CA ASP A 179 7.17 3.67 7.16
C ASP A 179 5.64 3.89 7.15
N ASN A 180 5.19 5.00 6.57
CA ASN A 180 3.79 5.33 6.38
C ASN A 180 3.66 6.28 5.19
N SER A 181 2.91 5.88 4.17
CA SER A 181 2.81 6.65 2.93
C SER A 181 2.08 7.98 3.11
N SER A 182 1.06 8.02 3.96
CA SER A 182 0.25 9.22 4.18
C SER A 182 1.02 10.29 4.96
N ILE A 183 1.75 9.88 5.99
CA ILE A 183 2.63 10.77 6.76
C ILE A 183 3.82 11.21 5.91
N PHE A 184 4.42 10.29 5.14
CA PHE A 184 5.48 10.63 4.20
C PHE A 184 5.01 11.70 3.22
N LEU A 185 3.85 11.53 2.60
CA LEU A 185 3.26 12.52 1.70
C LEU A 185 3.10 13.88 2.37
N LEU A 186 2.50 13.90 3.55
CA LEU A 186 2.20 15.13 4.25
C LEU A 186 3.47 15.88 4.69
N VAL A 187 4.48 15.17 5.19
CA VAL A 187 5.68 15.76 5.79
C VAL A 187 6.81 15.97 4.77
N GLN A 188 7.02 15.04 3.84
CA GLN A 188 8.11 15.09 2.85
C GLN A 188 7.72 15.73 1.53
N CYS A 189 6.46 15.61 1.11
CA CYS A 189 5.99 16.25 -0.13
C CYS A 189 5.24 17.57 0.14
N GLY A 190 4.58 17.67 1.29
CA GLY A 190 3.81 18.83 1.71
C GLY A 190 2.30 18.64 1.61
N LEU A 191 1.56 19.61 2.16
CA LEU A 191 0.10 19.57 2.25
C LEU A 191 -0.57 19.51 0.87
N ILE A 192 -0.08 20.24 -0.13
CA ILE A 192 -0.74 20.30 -1.43
C ILE A 192 -0.62 18.96 -2.17
N PRO A 193 0.56 18.33 -2.32
CA PRO A 193 0.66 16.98 -2.88
C PRO A 193 -0.18 15.96 -2.12
N PHE A 194 -0.19 16.02 -0.79
CA PHE A 194 -1.04 15.15 0.04
C PHE A 194 -2.53 15.30 -0.32
N LEU A 195 -3.03 16.54 -0.45
CA LEU A 195 -4.42 16.81 -0.80
C LEU A 195 -4.77 16.34 -2.22
N ILE A 196 -3.86 16.56 -3.19
CA ILE A 196 -4.04 16.13 -4.58
C ILE A 196 -4.16 14.61 -4.63
N VAL A 197 -3.24 13.89 -3.99
CA VAL A 197 -3.21 12.43 -3.99
C VAL A 197 -4.45 11.84 -3.33
N GLY A 198 -4.86 12.39 -2.18
CA GLY A 198 -6.08 11.95 -1.52
C GLY A 198 -7.32 12.17 -2.39
N CYS A 199 -7.42 13.31 -3.07
CA CYS A 199 -8.49 13.59 -4.02
C CYS A 199 -8.48 12.62 -5.20
N LEU A 200 -7.30 12.33 -5.77
CA LEU A 200 -7.15 11.40 -6.90
C LEU A 200 -7.56 9.98 -6.52
N TYR A 201 -7.13 9.47 -5.37
CA TYR A 201 -7.55 8.15 -4.89
C TYR A 201 -9.06 8.09 -4.62
N SER A 202 -9.65 9.11 -3.98
CA SER A 202 -11.10 9.15 -3.76
C SER A 202 -11.91 9.17 -5.05
N LYS A 203 -11.45 9.93 -6.06
CA LYS A 203 -12.10 9.96 -7.38
C LYS A 203 -11.91 8.64 -8.13
N PHE A 204 -10.71 8.08 -8.11
CA PHE A 204 -10.40 6.82 -8.79
C PHE A 204 -11.21 5.66 -8.21
N ILE A 205 -11.29 5.53 -6.89
CA ILE A 205 -12.15 4.51 -6.25
C ILE A 205 -13.60 4.72 -6.66
N LYS A 206 -14.13 5.95 -6.58
CA LYS A 206 -15.49 6.23 -7.03
C LYS A 206 -15.70 5.80 -8.49
N PHE A 207 -14.78 6.12 -9.39
CA PHE A 207 -14.84 5.72 -10.79
C PHE A 207 -14.91 4.20 -10.97
N LEU A 208 -14.08 3.43 -10.26
CA LEU A 208 -14.11 1.97 -10.30
C LEU A 208 -15.46 1.43 -9.81
N MET A 209 -16.01 2.03 -8.75
CA MET A 209 -17.31 1.62 -8.20
C MET A 209 -18.47 1.95 -9.14
N ASP A 210 -18.45 3.12 -9.79
CA ASP A 210 -19.43 3.51 -10.80
C ASP A 210 -19.39 2.55 -12.02
N LYS A 211 -18.20 2.02 -12.34
CA LYS A 211 -17.99 0.97 -13.35
C LYS A 211 -18.26 -0.45 -12.88
N ARG A 212 -18.59 -0.64 -11.59
CA ARG A 212 -18.76 -1.94 -10.93
C ARG A 212 -17.53 -2.85 -11.00
N ASP A 213 -16.33 -2.27 -11.10
CA ASP A 213 -15.06 -3.00 -11.04
C ASP A 213 -14.64 -3.21 -9.58
N TYR A 214 -15.39 -4.08 -8.89
CA TYR A 214 -15.20 -4.35 -7.46
C TYR A 214 -13.89 -5.08 -7.17
N LYS A 215 -13.39 -5.89 -8.11
CA LYS A 215 -12.09 -6.56 -7.97
C LYS A 215 -10.98 -5.53 -7.88
N MET A 216 -10.98 -4.57 -8.79
CA MET A 216 -10.00 -3.50 -8.78
C MET A 216 -10.13 -2.63 -7.52
N CYS A 217 -11.35 -2.38 -7.04
CA CYS A 217 -11.57 -1.69 -5.76
C CYS A 217 -10.89 -2.41 -4.59
N VAL A 218 -11.07 -3.74 -4.48
CA VAL A 218 -10.40 -4.55 -3.44
C VAL A 218 -8.89 -4.37 -3.50
N VAL A 219 -8.30 -4.44 -4.69
CA VAL A 219 -6.84 -4.29 -4.87
C VAL A 219 -6.38 -2.90 -4.43
N VAL A 220 -7.08 -1.83 -4.81
CA VAL A 220 -6.75 -0.46 -4.38
C VAL A 220 -6.84 -0.33 -2.87
N LEU A 221 -7.88 -0.90 -2.24
CA LEU A 221 -8.06 -0.86 -0.80
C LEU A 221 -6.95 -1.61 -0.06
N ILE A 222 -6.49 -2.76 -0.56
CA ILE A 222 -5.34 -3.47 0.03
C ILE A 222 -4.07 -2.61 -0.02
N PHE A 223 -3.78 -1.96 -1.13
CA PHE A 223 -2.63 -1.05 -1.23
C PHE A 223 -2.75 0.15 -0.28
N LEU A 224 -3.95 0.71 -0.13
CA LEU A 224 -4.21 1.77 0.83
C LEU A 224 -4.00 1.28 2.26
N VAL A 225 -4.54 0.13 2.66
CA VAL A 225 -4.32 -0.41 4.01
C VAL A 225 -2.83 -0.72 4.24
N MET A 226 -2.12 -1.23 3.23
CA MET A 226 -0.68 -1.42 3.32
C MET A 226 0.09 -0.10 3.50
N SER A 227 -0.43 1.00 2.94
CA SER A 227 0.18 2.32 3.02
C SER A 227 0.27 2.87 4.44
N PHE A 228 -0.48 2.30 5.38
CA PHE A 228 -0.42 2.61 6.81
C PHE A 228 0.90 2.16 7.45
N ALA A 229 1.45 1.03 7.01
CA ALA A 229 2.59 0.37 7.65
C ALA A 229 3.84 0.31 6.76
N GLU A 230 3.72 0.73 5.49
CA GLU A 230 4.81 0.80 4.53
C GLU A 230 4.65 2.08 3.69
N ASN A 231 5.79 2.65 3.29
CA ASN A 231 5.80 3.74 2.30
C ASN A 231 5.77 3.15 0.89
N ILE A 232 4.55 2.92 0.36
CA ILE A 232 4.30 2.18 -0.88
C ILE A 232 3.52 2.97 -1.94
N ILE A 233 2.82 4.06 -1.60
CA ILE A 233 1.96 4.80 -2.55
C ILE A 233 2.73 5.26 -3.80
N PHE A 234 3.95 5.78 -3.64
CA PHE A 234 4.76 6.30 -4.77
C PHE A 234 5.82 5.33 -5.30
N ARG A 235 5.93 4.14 -4.70
CA ARG A 235 6.89 3.14 -5.18
C ARG A 235 6.29 2.38 -6.35
N TYR A 236 6.41 2.94 -7.56
CA TYR A 236 5.89 2.33 -8.79
C TYR A 236 6.41 0.90 -9.02
N SER A 237 7.60 0.56 -8.52
CA SER A 237 8.17 -0.79 -8.59
C SER A 237 7.39 -1.83 -7.81
N THR A 238 6.68 -1.43 -6.74
CA THR A 238 5.90 -2.31 -5.85
C THR A 238 4.43 -1.94 -5.79
N ASN A 239 3.99 -0.85 -6.41
CA ASN A 239 2.61 -0.40 -6.41
C ASN A 239 2.21 0.06 -7.80
N PHE A 240 1.62 -0.84 -8.58
CA PHE A 240 1.14 -0.53 -9.93
C PHE A 240 -0.13 0.33 -9.93
N ILE A 241 -0.80 0.51 -8.78
CA ILE A 241 -2.03 1.32 -8.69
C ILE A 241 -1.75 2.78 -9.00
N ILE A 242 -0.57 3.30 -8.64
CA ILE A 242 -0.24 4.69 -8.91
C ILE A 242 -0.29 5.01 -10.41
N ILE A 243 0.15 4.08 -11.25
CA ILE A 243 0.11 4.21 -12.72
C ILE A 243 -1.34 4.27 -13.19
N LEU A 244 -2.21 3.44 -12.60
CA LEU A 244 -3.63 3.39 -12.97
C LEU A 244 -4.41 4.63 -12.49
N VAL A 245 -4.08 5.14 -11.31
CA VAL A 245 -4.60 6.41 -10.78
C VAL A 245 -4.21 7.57 -11.70
N PHE A 246 -2.93 7.64 -12.11
CA PHE A 246 -2.47 8.67 -13.05
C PHE A 246 -3.11 8.51 -14.43
N LYS A 247 -3.21 7.29 -14.96
CA LYS A 247 -3.92 7.01 -16.21
C LYS A 247 -5.36 7.52 -16.15
N TYR A 248 -6.09 7.23 -15.08
CA TYR A 248 -7.42 7.78 -14.85
C TYR A 248 -7.43 9.31 -14.83
N ALA A 249 -6.50 9.94 -14.12
CA ALA A 249 -6.42 11.39 -14.05
C ALA A 249 -6.19 12.04 -15.43
N PHE A 250 -5.29 11.48 -16.25
CA PHE A 250 -4.95 12.00 -17.57
C PHE A 250 -5.97 11.67 -18.65
N GLU A 251 -6.51 10.46 -18.69
CA GLU A 251 -7.41 10.06 -19.78
C GLU A 251 -8.85 10.49 -19.51
N TYR A 252 -9.30 10.43 -18.25
CA TYR A 252 -10.71 10.62 -17.94
C TYR A 252 -11.01 12.02 -17.42
N GLU A 253 -10.29 12.48 -16.40
CA GLU A 253 -10.56 13.80 -15.80
C GLU A 253 -10.08 14.94 -16.71
N TRP A 254 -8.89 14.83 -17.30
CA TRP A 254 -8.36 15.86 -18.20
C TRP A 254 -9.16 15.94 -19.50
N SER A 255 -9.53 14.81 -20.11
CA SER A 255 -10.38 14.81 -21.31
C SER A 255 -11.72 15.51 -21.04
N LYS A 256 -12.38 15.17 -19.92
CA LYS A 256 -13.64 15.78 -19.53
C LYS A 256 -13.51 17.28 -19.24
N ALA A 257 -12.44 17.70 -18.56
CA ALA A 257 -12.15 19.10 -18.30
C ALA A 257 -11.89 19.88 -19.62
N SER A 258 -11.13 19.28 -20.55
CA SER A 258 -10.81 19.89 -21.84
C SER A 258 -12.07 20.12 -22.69
N GLU A 259 -13.02 19.17 -22.67
CA GLU A 259 -14.29 19.29 -23.40
C GLU A 259 -15.16 20.42 -22.84
N ILE A 260 -15.21 20.57 -21.51
CA ILE A 260 -15.92 21.66 -20.84
C ILE A 260 -15.29 23.01 -21.18
N ILE A 261 -13.96 23.11 -21.15
CA ILE A 261 -13.23 24.35 -21.49
C ILE A 261 -13.50 24.72 -22.95
N LEU A 262 -13.43 23.77 -23.88
CA LEU A 262 -13.73 24.00 -25.30
C LEU A 262 -15.18 24.49 -25.47
N LYS A 263 -16.17 23.81 -24.88
CA LYS A 263 -17.58 24.23 -24.92
C LYS A 263 -17.79 25.64 -24.36
N SER A 264 -17.09 26.00 -23.27
CA SER A 264 -17.18 27.34 -22.68
C SER A 264 -16.53 28.45 -23.53
N ARG A 265 -15.49 28.12 -24.33
CA ARG A 265 -14.88 29.04 -25.30
C ARG A 265 -15.78 29.29 -26.50
N TYR A 266 -16.45 28.26 -27.04
CA TYR A 266 -17.41 28.44 -28.13
C TYR A 266 -18.59 29.34 -27.74
N TRP A 267 -19.08 29.24 -26.50
CA TRP A 267 -20.14 30.12 -25.98
C TRP A 267 -19.74 31.60 -25.86
N LYS A 268 -18.44 31.90 -25.73
CA LYS A 268 -17.93 33.28 -25.68
C LYS A 268 -17.66 33.89 -27.06
N ILE A 269 -17.55 33.09 -28.11
CA ILE A 269 -17.34 33.55 -29.50
C ILE A 269 -18.67 33.73 -30.22
N ALA A 270 -19.74 33.07 -29.76
CA ALA A 270 -21.10 33.18 -30.32
C ALA A 270 -21.95 34.32 -29.71
N ARG A 271 -21.34 35.25 -28.97
CA ARG A 271 -21.93 36.51 -28.47
C ARG A 271 -21.10 37.67 -28.97
#